data_AF-A0A8T0RCL7-F1
#
_entry.id   AF-A0A8T0RCL7-F1
#
_cell.length_a   1.000
_cell.length_b   1.000
_cell.length_c   1.000
_cell.angle_alpha   90.00
_cell.angle_beta   90.00
_cell.angle_gamma   90.00
#
_symmetry.space_group_name_H-M   'P 1'
#
loop_
_entity.id
_entity.type
_entity.pdbx_description
1 polymer ?
#
loop_
_entity_poly.entity_id
_entity_poly.type
_entity_poly.pdbx_seq_one_letter_code
_entity_poly.pdbx_strand_id
1 'polypeptide(L)'
;MRPIDLGGLGIRNLEIMGWALQMRWLWIEKTKPNRPWAGLEVPVHSNTVALFAVSVVTSVGNGENTLFWSDRWLHGCSIENLAPNVFKCIPARLKKARTVKDALHELTWVSDIRGALGWQGLVEYLDLWDVLTDVILHGTC
;
A
#
# COMPACT_ATOMS: atom_id res chain seq x y z
N MET A 1 -17.32 -17.94 16.03
CA MET A 1 -18.76 -18.29 16.23
C MET A 1 -19.30 -18.92 14.95
N ARG A 2 -20.11 -19.99 15.05
CA ARG A 2 -20.69 -20.68 13.87
C ARG A 2 -21.99 -19.99 13.38
N PRO A 3 -22.21 -19.88 12.06
CA PRO A 3 -23.48 -19.48 11.45
C PRO A 3 -24.66 -20.39 11.84
N ILE A 4 -25.90 -19.88 11.72
CA ILE A 4 -27.13 -20.67 11.93
C ILE A 4 -27.18 -21.87 10.99
N ASP A 5 -26.73 -21.69 9.75
CA ASP A 5 -26.65 -22.73 8.73
C ASP A 5 -25.69 -23.88 9.11
N LEU A 6 -24.82 -23.66 10.10
CA LEU A 6 -23.90 -24.65 10.67
C LEU A 6 -24.26 -25.02 12.12
N GLY A 7 -25.51 -24.80 12.54
CA GLY A 7 -26.02 -25.16 13.87
C GLY A 7 -25.56 -24.23 15.00
N GLY A 8 -25.14 -22.99 14.69
CA GLY A 8 -24.78 -21.98 15.69
C GLY A 8 -25.89 -20.97 15.99
N LEU A 9 -25.65 -20.08 16.97
CA LEU A 9 -26.62 -19.07 17.41
C LEU A 9 -26.85 -17.92 16.42
N GLY A 10 -26.09 -17.84 15.33
CA GLY A 10 -26.24 -16.76 14.33
C GLY A 10 -25.82 -15.36 14.78
N ILE A 11 -25.27 -15.24 15.99
CA ILE A 11 -24.82 -13.97 16.54
C ILE A 11 -23.57 -13.52 15.76
N ARG A 12 -23.67 -12.34 15.16
CA ARG A 12 -22.56 -11.72 14.41
C ARG A 12 -21.43 -11.37 15.37
N ASN A 13 -20.19 -11.61 14.96
CA ASN A 13 -19.04 -11.16 15.73
C ASN A 13 -18.90 -9.63 15.58
N LEU A 14 -19.24 -8.90 16.64
CA LEU A 14 -19.17 -7.44 16.69
C LEU A 14 -17.74 -6.91 16.54
N GLU A 15 -16.74 -7.67 16.96
CA GLU A 15 -15.32 -7.30 16.82
C GLU A 15 -14.91 -7.26 15.35
N ILE A 16 -15.19 -8.33 14.60
CA ILE A 16 -14.90 -8.42 13.16
C ILE A 16 -15.69 -7.36 12.39
N MET A 17 -16.95 -7.12 12.75
CA MET A 17 -17.76 -6.05 12.16
C MET A 17 -17.16 -4.67 12.45
N GLY A 18 -16.65 -4.47 13.67
CA GLY A 18 -15.94 -3.26 14.07
C GLY A 18 -14.68 -3.02 13.24
N TRP A 19 -13.88 -4.06 12.99
CA TRP A 19 -12.71 -3.97 12.11
C TRP A 19 -13.10 -3.58 10.68
N ALA A 20 -14.12 -4.23 10.11
CA ALA A 20 -14.60 -3.89 8.77
C ALA A 20 -15.07 -2.43 8.66
N LEU A 21 -15.75 -1.91 9.69
CA LEU A 21 -16.20 -0.51 9.72
C LEU A 21 -15.04 0.48 9.78
N GLN A 22 -13.95 0.14 10.48
CA GLN A 22 -12.76 0.99 10.57
C GLN A 22 -12.05 1.17 9.22
N MET A 23 -12.20 0.24 8.26
CA MET A 23 -11.63 0.35 6.92
C MET A 23 -12.10 1.62 6.18
N ARG A 24 -13.30 2.10 6.51
CA ARG A 24 -13.85 3.34 5.96
C ARG A 24 -12.95 4.54 6.25
N TRP A 25 -12.31 4.59 7.41
CA TRP A 25 -11.40 5.69 7.77
C TRP A 25 -10.14 5.67 6.92
N LEU A 26 -9.53 4.51 6.74
CA LEU A 26 -8.39 4.31 5.83
C LEU A 26 -8.72 4.71 4.39
N TRP A 27 -9.94 4.37 3.92
CA TRP A 27 -10.42 4.78 2.60
C TRP A 27 -10.60 6.30 2.48
N ILE A 28 -11.21 6.94 3.49
CA ILE A 28 -11.45 8.39 3.49
C ILE A 28 -10.13 9.16 3.53
N GLU A 29 -9.17 8.70 4.32
CA GLU A 29 -7.83 9.27 4.40
C GLU A 29 -7.14 9.29 3.03
N LYS A 30 -7.16 8.16 2.31
CA LYS A 30 -6.55 8.06 0.97
C LYS A 30 -7.30 8.84 -0.12
N THR A 31 -8.62 8.92 -0.06
CA THR A 31 -9.42 9.50 -1.16
C THR A 31 -9.74 10.98 -1.00
N LYS A 32 -9.69 11.52 0.22
CA LYS A 32 -10.15 12.89 0.52
C LYS A 32 -9.16 13.61 1.45
N PRO A 33 -7.92 13.86 1.00
CA PRO A 33 -6.90 14.54 1.80
C PRO A 33 -7.24 16.01 2.11
N ASN A 34 -8.14 16.64 1.35
CA ASN A 34 -8.50 18.06 1.53
C ASN A 34 -9.64 18.31 2.52
N ARG A 35 -10.07 17.28 3.27
CA ARG A 35 -11.16 17.43 4.24
C ARG A 35 -10.63 17.95 5.58
N PRO A 36 -11.44 18.66 6.39
CA PRO A 36 -11.00 19.23 7.67
C PRO A 36 -10.50 18.19 8.68
N TRP A 37 -10.88 16.93 8.50
CA TRP A 37 -10.48 15.79 9.34
C TRP A 37 -9.35 14.95 8.70
N ALA A 38 -8.78 15.38 7.58
CA ALA A 38 -7.59 14.75 7.05
C ALA A 38 -6.41 15.03 7.99
N GLY A 39 -5.83 13.97 8.55
CA GLY A 39 -4.83 14.06 9.63
C GLY A 39 -5.37 13.80 11.04
N LEU A 40 -6.67 13.49 11.19
CA LEU A 40 -7.17 12.94 12.45
C LEU A 40 -6.60 11.53 12.64
N GLU A 41 -5.75 11.33 13.65
CA GLU A 41 -5.26 10.00 14.03
C GLU A 41 -6.41 9.18 14.64
N VAL A 42 -7.15 8.49 13.79
CA VAL A 42 -8.16 7.53 14.24
C VAL A 42 -7.43 6.24 14.61
N PRO A 43 -7.59 5.72 15.85
CA PRO A 43 -6.99 4.44 16.22
C PRO A 43 -7.66 3.33 15.41
N VAL A 44 -6.91 2.75 14.47
CA VAL A 44 -7.34 1.64 13.64
C VAL A 44 -6.67 0.35 14.11
N HIS A 45 -7.45 -0.73 14.22
CA HIS A 45 -6.92 -2.03 14.61
C HIS A 45 -5.96 -2.60 13.55
N SER A 46 -4.91 -3.31 13.96
CA SER A 46 -3.90 -3.88 13.04
C SER A 46 -4.51 -4.79 11.98
N ASN A 47 -5.46 -5.65 12.36
CA ASN A 47 -6.20 -6.50 11.42
C ASN A 47 -6.96 -5.71 10.36
N THR A 48 -7.49 -4.53 10.70
CA THR A 48 -8.15 -3.64 9.74
C THR A 48 -7.16 -3.11 8.71
N VAL A 49 -5.95 -2.72 9.15
CA VAL A 49 -4.88 -2.25 8.25
C VAL A 49 -4.47 -3.36 7.29
N ALA A 50 -4.24 -4.57 7.81
CA ALA A 50 -3.90 -5.73 6.99
C ALA A 50 -5.01 -6.08 5.99
N LEU A 51 -6.27 -6.13 6.45
CA LEU A 51 -7.41 -6.42 5.60
C LEU A 51 -7.59 -5.35 4.51
N PHE A 52 -7.37 -4.07 4.83
CA PHE A 52 -7.44 -2.97 3.88
C PHE A 52 -6.34 -3.08 2.82
N ALA A 53 -5.11 -3.33 3.25
CA ALA A 53 -3.98 -3.57 2.35
C ALA A 53 -4.23 -4.77 1.41
N VAL A 54 -4.93 -5.81 1.89
CA VAL A 54 -5.26 -6.98 1.06
C VAL A 54 -6.44 -6.75 0.12
N SER A 55 -7.41 -5.92 0.51
CA SER A 55 -8.69 -5.78 -0.20
C SER A 55 -8.72 -4.61 -1.19
N VAL A 56 -7.81 -3.65 -1.07
CA VAL A 56 -7.80 -2.43 -1.89
C VAL A 56 -6.71 -2.50 -2.94
N VAL A 57 -7.10 -2.25 -4.18
CA VAL A 57 -6.20 -2.01 -5.31
C VAL A 57 -6.24 -0.52 -5.62
N THR A 58 -5.07 0.12 -5.69
CA THR A 58 -4.98 1.54 -6.02
C THR A 58 -4.67 1.68 -7.50
N SER A 59 -5.59 2.27 -8.28
CA SER A 59 -5.28 2.68 -9.65
C SER A 59 -4.46 3.96 -9.60
N VAL A 60 -3.25 3.92 -10.17
CA VAL A 60 -2.36 5.09 -10.20
C VAL A 60 -2.91 6.13 -11.17
N GLY A 61 -3.43 7.22 -10.60
CA GLY A 61 -3.70 8.47 -11.33
C GLY A 61 -2.42 9.31 -11.40
N ASN A 62 -2.41 10.45 -10.69
CA ASN A 62 -1.25 11.35 -10.61
C ASN A 62 -0.12 10.88 -9.68
N GLY A 63 -0.31 9.76 -8.95
CA GLY A 63 0.68 9.16 -8.06
C GLY A 63 0.95 9.88 -6.73
N GLU A 64 0.24 10.97 -6.39
CA GLU A 64 0.54 11.80 -5.20
C GLU A 64 0.09 11.17 -3.89
N ASN A 65 -1.04 10.46 -3.88
CA ASN A 65 -1.60 9.85 -2.66
C ASN A 65 -1.33 8.34 -2.56
N THR A 66 -0.46 7.81 -3.41
CA THR A 66 -0.15 6.37 -3.46
C THR A 66 1.29 6.16 -3.01
N LEU A 67 1.51 5.31 -2.01
CA LEU A 67 2.85 5.00 -1.51
C LEU A 67 3.56 4.02 -2.44
N PHE A 68 4.74 4.42 -2.92
CA PHE A 68 5.49 3.66 -3.91
C PHE A 68 5.88 2.25 -3.43
N TRP A 69 6.40 2.13 -2.21
CA TRP A 69 6.94 0.86 -1.72
C TRP A 69 5.90 -0.08 -1.13
N SER A 70 4.83 0.47 -0.53
CA SER A 70 3.92 -0.28 0.36
C SER A 70 2.53 -0.48 -0.23
N ASP A 71 2.03 0.44 -1.06
CA ASP A 71 0.68 0.29 -1.64
C ASP A 71 0.66 -0.70 -2.80
N ARG A 72 -0.51 -1.29 -3.06
CA ARG A 72 -0.76 -2.19 -4.18
C ARG A 72 -1.17 -1.43 -5.43
N TRP A 73 -0.19 -0.89 -6.11
CA TRP A 73 -0.41 -0.01 -7.25
C TRP A 73 0.21 -0.53 -8.56
N LEU A 74 1.18 -1.45 -8.47
CA LEU A 74 1.86 -2.01 -9.63
C LEU A 74 1.22 -3.36 -10.00
N HIS A 75 0.37 -3.37 -11.04
CA HIS A 75 -0.41 -4.54 -11.45
C HIS A 75 -1.20 -5.22 -10.31
N GLY A 76 -1.72 -4.42 -9.36
CA GLY A 76 -2.43 -4.92 -8.18
C GLY A 76 -1.54 -5.53 -7.09
N CYS A 77 -0.21 -5.48 -7.26
CA CYS A 77 0.79 -5.91 -6.29
C CYS A 77 1.50 -4.70 -5.65
N SER A 78 2.03 -4.90 -4.44
CA SER A 78 2.97 -3.97 -3.83
C SER A 78 4.41 -4.32 -4.23
N ILE A 79 5.30 -3.33 -4.23
CA ILE A 79 6.73 -3.58 -4.51
C ILE A 79 7.35 -4.46 -3.41
N GLU A 80 6.87 -4.38 -2.16
CA GLU A 80 7.24 -5.31 -1.09
C GLU A 80 7.02 -6.79 -1.47
N ASN A 81 5.94 -7.09 -2.20
CA ASN A 81 5.64 -8.45 -2.63
C ASN A 81 6.42 -8.87 -3.88
N LEU A 82 6.67 -7.92 -4.80
CA LEU A 82 7.38 -8.19 -6.05
C LEU A 82 8.90 -8.31 -5.84
N ALA A 83 9.44 -7.49 -4.95
CA ALA A 83 10.87 -7.36 -4.72
C ALA A 83 11.20 -7.26 -3.22
N PRO A 84 11.01 -8.35 -2.45
CA PRO A 84 11.18 -8.34 -1.00
C PRO A 84 12.63 -8.08 -0.56
N ASN A 85 13.63 -8.46 -1.37
CA ASN A 85 15.03 -8.23 -1.04
C ASN A 85 15.43 -6.78 -1.32
N VAL A 86 14.92 -6.16 -2.39
CA VAL A 86 15.05 -4.70 -2.60
C VAL A 86 14.35 -3.94 -1.47
N PHE A 87 13.13 -4.34 -1.10
CA PHE A 87 12.38 -3.68 -0.04
C PHE A 87 13.09 -3.69 1.33
N LYS A 88 13.82 -4.76 1.67
CA LYS A 88 14.63 -4.82 2.90
C LYS A 88 15.74 -3.78 2.94
N CYS A 89 16.27 -3.38 1.79
CA CYS A 89 17.35 -2.40 1.67
C CYS A 89 16.88 -0.94 1.82
N ILE A 90 15.59 -0.72 2.08
CA ILE A 90 14.99 0.61 2.11
C ILE A 90 14.73 1.05 3.55
N PRO A 91 15.13 2.27 3.95
CA PRO A 91 14.79 2.84 5.24
C PRO A 91 13.28 2.87 5.50
N ALA A 92 12.86 2.52 6.73
CA ALA A 92 11.45 2.50 7.14
C ALA A 92 10.72 3.83 6.91
N ARG A 93 11.43 4.96 7.02
CA ARG A 93 10.89 6.29 6.73
C ARG A 93 10.42 6.44 5.27
N LEU A 94 11.20 5.94 4.32
CA LEU A 94 10.91 6.06 2.90
C LEU A 94 9.76 5.14 2.48
N LYS A 95 9.66 3.96 3.10
CA LYS A 95 8.53 3.03 2.92
C LYS A 95 7.16 3.65 3.21
N LYS A 96 7.12 4.59 4.17
CA LYS A 96 5.89 5.24 4.66
C LYS A 96 5.62 6.61 4.05
N ALA A 97 6.62 7.26 3.46
CA ALA A 97 6.51 8.64 2.98
C ALA A 97 6.66 8.79 1.47
N ARG A 98 7.34 7.86 0.79
CA ARG A 98 7.61 7.98 -0.64
C ARG A 98 6.35 7.73 -1.45
N THR A 99 5.91 8.74 -2.20
CA THR A 99 4.78 8.63 -3.13
C THR A 99 5.24 8.09 -4.48
N VAL A 100 4.32 7.53 -5.27
CA VAL A 100 4.62 7.04 -6.63
C VAL A 100 5.09 8.18 -7.53
N LYS A 101 4.46 9.36 -7.42
CA LYS A 101 4.87 10.55 -8.18
C LYS A 101 6.32 10.92 -7.88
N ASP A 102 6.68 11.03 -6.60
CA ASP A 102 8.02 11.42 -6.21
C ASP A 102 9.04 10.36 -6.64
N ALA A 103 8.73 9.08 -6.41
CA ALA A 103 9.61 7.95 -6.72
C ALA A 103 9.96 7.85 -8.20
N LEU A 104 8.97 8.03 -9.09
CA LEU A 104 9.16 7.97 -10.54
C LEU A 104 9.81 9.26 -11.07
N HIS A 105 9.59 10.40 -10.41
CA HIS A 105 10.28 11.64 -10.76
C HIS A 105 11.80 11.47 -10.58
N GLU A 106 12.54 11.75 -11.65
CA GLU A 106 14.01 11.63 -11.71
C GLU A 106 14.56 10.27 -11.25
N LEU A 107 13.74 9.21 -11.30
CA LEU A 107 14.12 7.87 -10.83
C LEU A 107 14.62 7.87 -9.37
N THR A 108 14.09 8.75 -8.53
CA THR A 108 14.55 8.88 -7.13
C THR A 108 14.36 7.61 -6.32
N TRP A 109 13.47 6.70 -6.72
CA TRP A 109 13.32 5.39 -6.10
C TRP A 109 14.63 4.58 -6.06
N VAL A 110 15.53 4.76 -7.02
CA VAL A 110 16.85 4.12 -7.04
C VAL A 110 17.70 4.60 -5.86
N SER A 111 17.61 5.88 -5.53
CA SER A 111 18.33 6.50 -4.40
C SER A 111 17.77 6.11 -3.02
N ASP A 112 16.56 5.56 -2.97
CA ASP A 112 15.96 5.06 -1.74
C ASP A 112 16.61 3.72 -1.28
N ILE A 113 17.28 3.01 -2.18
CA ILE A 113 17.99 1.75 -1.89
C ILE A 113 19.32 2.09 -1.19
N ARG A 114 19.38 1.88 0.13
CA ARG A 114 20.58 2.19 0.94
C ARG A 114 21.30 0.96 1.47
N GLY A 115 20.63 -0.19 1.48
CA GLY A 115 21.23 -1.48 1.83
C GLY A 115 22.01 -2.08 0.66
N ALA A 116 22.95 -2.98 0.97
CA ALA A 116 23.63 -3.77 -0.05
C ALA A 116 22.67 -4.80 -0.65
N LEU A 117 22.53 -4.79 -1.97
CA LEU A 117 21.79 -5.83 -2.70
C LEU A 117 22.68 -7.05 -2.88
N GLY A 118 22.21 -8.21 -2.40
CA GLY A 118 22.75 -9.50 -2.81
C GLY A 118 22.31 -9.85 -4.24
N TRP A 119 22.74 -11.00 -4.75
CA TRP A 119 22.39 -11.47 -6.09
C TRP A 119 20.87 -11.46 -6.37
N GLN A 120 20.07 -11.98 -5.44
CA GLN A 120 18.60 -11.98 -5.58
C GLN A 120 18.02 -10.57 -5.62
N GLY A 121 18.59 -9.64 -4.84
CA GLY A 121 18.16 -8.24 -4.86
C GLY A 121 18.52 -7.52 -6.16
N LEU A 122 19.60 -7.91 -6.83
CA LEU A 122 19.96 -7.37 -8.15
C LEU A 122 18.99 -7.84 -9.24
N VAL A 123 18.59 -9.12 -9.23
CA VAL A 123 17.58 -9.64 -10.16
C VAL A 123 16.26 -8.90 -9.97
N GLU A 124 15.78 -8.81 -8.71
CA GLU A 124 14.57 -8.07 -8.38
C GLU A 124 14.63 -6.58 -8.78
N TYR A 125 15.81 -5.96 -8.65
CA TYR A 125 16.02 -4.58 -9.07
C TYR A 125 15.86 -4.41 -10.59
N LEU A 126 16.42 -5.33 -11.39
CA LEU A 126 16.30 -5.29 -12.84
C LEU A 126 14.86 -5.54 -13.29
N ASP A 127 14.19 -6.53 -12.70
CA ASP A 127 12.78 -6.81 -12.99
C ASP A 127 11.90 -5.61 -12.66
N LEU A 128 12.15 -4.95 -11.52
CA LEU A 128 11.46 -3.71 -11.16
C LEU A 128 11.74 -2.59 -12.16
N TRP A 129 12.99 -2.44 -12.60
CA TRP A 129 13.37 -1.40 -13.55
C TRP A 129 12.55 -1.53 -14.84
N ASP A 130 12.51 -2.73 -15.42
CA ASP A 130 11.79 -2.98 -16.67
C ASP A 130 10.30 -2.66 -16.51
N VAL A 131 9.67 -3.15 -15.43
CA VAL A 131 8.24 -2.91 -15.17
C VAL A 131 7.94 -1.42 -14.92
N LEU A 132 8.81 -0.72 -14.19
CA LEU A 132 8.61 0.70 -13.87
C LEU A 132 8.84 1.63 -15.07
N THR A 133 9.65 1.21 -16.05
CA THR A 133 9.90 1.99 -17.27
C THR A 133 8.64 2.14 -18.12
N ASP A 134 7.76 1.14 -18.09
CA ASP A 134 6.48 1.15 -18.80
C ASP A 134 5.35 1.88 -18.04
N VAL A 135 5.59 2.35 -16.81
CA VAL A 135 4.59 3.06 -16.01
C VAL A 135 4.47 4.50 -16.47
N ILE A 136 3.33 4.85 -17.08
CA ILE A 136 2.97 6.22 -17.41
C ILE A 136 1.99 6.76 -16.37
N LEU A 137 2.39 7.82 -15.66
CA LEU A 137 1.48 8.55 -14.79
C LEU A 137 0.55 9.41 -15.64
N HIS A 138 -0.75 9.14 -15.56
CA HIS A 138 -1.75 9.99 -16.19
C HIS A 138 -1.94 11.26 -15.35
N GLY A 139 -1.22 12.32 -15.73
CA GLY A 139 -1.44 13.67 -15.19
C GLY A 139 -2.80 14.20 -15.65
N THR A 140 -3.64 14.62 -14.70
CA THR A 140 -4.82 15.44 -15.03
C THR A 140 -4.36 16.81 -15.48
N CYS A 141 -4.87 17.25 -16.64
CA CYS A 141 -4.86 18.64 -17.08
C CYS A 141 -5.47 19.57 -16.03
#